data_AF-D9VXJ3-F1
#
_entry.id   AF-D9VXJ3-F1
#
_cell.length_a   1.000
_cell.length_b   1.000
_cell.length_c   1.000
_cell.angle_alpha   90.00
_cell.angle_beta   90.00
_cell.angle_gamma   90.00
#
_symmetry.space_group_name_H-M   'P 1'
#
loop_
_entity.id
_entity.type
_entity.pdbx_description
1 polymer ?
#
loop_
_entity_poly.entity_id
_entity_poly.type
_entity_poly.pdbx_seq_one_letter_code
_entity_poly.pdbx_strand_id
1 'polypeptide(L)'
;MTTAPAKKATPRKAPARKADPLADVLAEVRAAAQKIGPLPPHLVGGVYPERGIDAYRKRGEEWAIINADRGEVGVLGVDGLAIEVAFAAFGGRTPEEIRKGLVRLASLAVAAIGQIDGGRK
;
A
#
# COMPACT_ATOMS: atom_id res chain seq x y z
N MET A 1 -44.15 38.39 -41.30
CA MET A 1 -43.09 38.24 -40.28
C MET A 1 -43.20 36.85 -39.69
N THR A 2 -42.26 35.96 -39.99
CA THR A 2 -42.29 34.57 -39.53
C THR A 2 -40.98 34.27 -38.81
N THR A 3 -41.05 34.17 -37.48
CA THR A 3 -39.91 33.90 -36.61
C THR A 3 -39.67 32.39 -36.58
N ALA A 4 -38.49 31.94 -37.01
CA ALA A 4 -38.08 30.54 -36.92
C ALA A 4 -37.78 30.15 -35.45
N PRO A 5 -38.09 28.91 -35.01
CA PRO A 5 -37.82 28.49 -33.64
C PRO A 5 -36.33 28.22 -33.42
N ALA A 6 -35.79 28.69 -32.31
CA ALA A 6 -34.40 28.49 -31.93
C ALA A 6 -34.13 27.01 -31.59
N LYS A 7 -33.10 26.41 -32.22
CA LYS A 7 -32.60 25.06 -31.89
C LYS A 7 -32.03 25.07 -30.47
N LYS A 8 -32.59 24.22 -29.58
CA LYS A 8 -32.02 23.91 -28.27
C LYS A 8 -30.66 23.23 -28.46
N ALA A 9 -29.60 23.88 -27.97
CA ALA A 9 -28.26 23.29 -27.92
C ALA A 9 -28.25 22.13 -26.92
N THR A 10 -27.76 20.98 -27.36
CA THR A 10 -27.55 19.81 -26.50
C THR A 10 -26.39 20.05 -25.53
N PRO A 11 -26.46 19.55 -24.29
CA PRO A 11 -25.38 19.73 -23.32
C PRO A 11 -24.10 19.08 -23.83
N ARG A 12 -23.00 19.85 -23.93
CA ARG A 12 -21.68 19.30 -24.21
C ARG A 12 -21.29 18.32 -23.09
N LYS A 13 -21.02 17.06 -23.44
CA LYS A 13 -20.39 16.10 -22.53
C LYS A 13 -19.08 16.72 -22.02
N ALA A 14 -18.97 16.85 -20.70
CA ALA A 14 -17.75 17.30 -20.06
C ALA A 14 -16.59 16.36 -20.44
N PRO A 15 -15.38 16.87 -20.66
CA PRO A 15 -14.22 16.04 -20.94
C PRO A 15 -14.00 15.04 -19.79
N ALA A 16 -13.72 13.79 -20.14
CA ALA A 16 -13.45 12.74 -19.16
C ALA A 16 -12.30 13.20 -18.26
N ARG A 17 -12.53 13.23 -16.94
CA ARG A 17 -11.51 13.56 -15.96
C ARG A 17 -10.42 12.50 -16.08
N LYS A 18 -9.16 12.93 -16.26
CA LYS A 18 -8.01 12.02 -16.29
C LYS A 18 -8.06 11.17 -15.02
N ALA A 19 -7.97 9.86 -15.16
CA ALA A 19 -7.99 8.94 -14.02
C ALA A 19 -6.90 9.34 -13.02
N ASP A 20 -7.24 9.28 -11.74
CA ASP A 20 -6.30 9.51 -10.65
C ASP A 20 -5.35 8.29 -10.58
N PRO A 21 -4.04 8.44 -10.81
CA PRO A 21 -3.10 7.32 -10.80
C PRO A 21 -3.13 6.52 -9.49
N LEU A 22 -3.41 7.18 -8.36
CA LEU A 22 -3.57 6.48 -7.09
C LEU A 22 -4.82 5.58 -7.09
N ALA A 23 -5.91 6.05 -7.70
CA ALA A 23 -7.14 5.28 -7.80
C ALA A 23 -6.95 4.02 -8.65
N ASP A 24 -6.14 4.09 -9.72
CA ASP A 24 -5.82 2.95 -10.57
C ASP A 24 -5.02 1.90 -9.77
N VAL A 25 -3.97 2.32 -9.05
CA VAL A 25 -3.18 1.41 -8.19
C VAL A 25 -4.05 0.77 -7.10
N LEU A 26 -4.93 1.53 -6.45
CA LEU A 26 -5.83 0.99 -5.43
C LEU A 26 -6.85 0.00 -6.02
N ALA A 27 -7.30 0.22 -7.25
CA ALA A 27 -8.16 -0.73 -7.95
C ALA A 27 -7.42 -2.05 -8.25
N GLU A 28 -6.15 -1.97 -8.68
CA GLU A 28 -5.30 -3.15 -8.88
C GLU A 28 -5.07 -3.92 -7.58
N VAL A 29 -4.69 -3.21 -6.49
CA VAL A 29 -4.51 -3.81 -5.16
C VAL A 29 -5.78 -4.49 -4.69
N ARG A 30 -6.95 -3.86 -4.87
CA ARG A 30 -8.24 -4.46 -4.53
C ARG A 30 -8.52 -5.73 -5.33
N ALA A 31 -8.29 -5.70 -6.63
CA ALA A 31 -8.49 -6.85 -7.51
C ALA A 31 -7.53 -8.00 -7.15
N ALA A 32 -6.30 -7.70 -6.75
CA ALA A 32 -5.34 -8.68 -6.26
C ALA A 32 -5.78 -9.28 -4.91
N ALA A 33 -6.19 -8.44 -3.95
CA ALA A 33 -6.63 -8.88 -2.63
C ALA A 33 -7.84 -9.84 -2.70
N GLN A 34 -8.77 -9.61 -3.61
CA GLN A 34 -9.93 -10.49 -3.83
C GLN A 34 -9.56 -11.91 -4.29
N LYS A 35 -8.35 -12.10 -4.85
CA LYS A 35 -7.86 -13.40 -5.33
C LYS A 35 -7.12 -14.22 -4.27
N ILE A 36 -6.75 -13.61 -3.13
CA ILE A 36 -5.95 -14.26 -2.08
C ILE A 36 -6.74 -15.35 -1.33
N GLY A 37 -8.08 -15.38 -1.48
CA GLY A 37 -8.92 -16.37 -0.79
C GLY A 37 -9.03 -16.10 0.71
N PRO A 38 -9.63 -17.02 1.48
CA PRO A 38 -9.78 -16.86 2.92
C PRO A 38 -8.41 -16.94 3.62
N LEU A 39 -8.12 -15.96 4.47
CA LEU A 39 -6.91 -15.94 5.29
C LEU A 39 -7.05 -16.90 6.50
N PRO A 40 -5.93 -17.46 7.00
CA PRO A 40 -5.93 -18.19 8.27
C PRO A 40 -6.50 -17.33 9.42
N PRO A 41 -7.14 -17.96 10.43
CA PRO A 41 -7.74 -17.22 11.54
C PRO A 41 -6.71 -16.54 12.44
N HIS A 42 -5.48 -17.04 12.48
CA HIS A 42 -4.38 -16.44 13.24
C HIS A 42 -3.54 -15.57 12.31
N LEU A 43 -3.46 -14.27 12.64
CA LEU A 43 -2.67 -13.29 11.89
C LEU A 43 -1.15 -13.48 12.06
N VAL A 44 -0.72 -14.04 13.20
CA VAL A 44 0.70 -14.17 13.58
C VAL A 44 0.93 -15.49 14.33
N GLY A 45 2.07 -16.14 14.08
CA GLY A 45 2.65 -17.17 14.96
C GLY A 45 1.91 -18.53 15.05
N GLY A 46 0.77 -18.69 14.37
CA GLY A 46 0.05 -19.97 14.29
C GLY A 46 -0.27 -20.55 15.67
N VAL A 47 0.28 -21.73 15.97
CA VAL A 47 0.07 -22.47 17.23
C VAL A 47 0.63 -21.73 18.46
N TYR A 48 1.62 -20.84 18.27
CA TYR A 48 2.28 -20.10 19.36
C TYR A 48 2.37 -18.60 19.03
N PRO A 49 1.26 -17.86 19.07
CA PRO A 49 1.20 -16.46 18.65
C PRO A 49 2.18 -15.56 19.40
N GLU A 50 2.30 -15.69 20.73
CA GLU A 50 3.21 -14.87 21.56
C GLU A 50 4.68 -15.06 21.16
N ARG A 51 5.13 -16.31 20.96
CA ARG A 51 6.49 -16.60 20.49
C ARG A 51 6.74 -16.07 19.08
N GLY A 52 5.71 -16.13 18.23
CA GLY A 52 5.76 -15.54 16.89
C GLY A 52 5.97 -14.04 16.96
N ILE A 53 5.16 -13.34 17.76
CA ILE A 53 5.24 -11.88 17.95
C ILE A 53 6.64 -11.46 18.39
N ASP A 54 7.20 -12.11 19.41
CA ASP A 54 8.55 -11.80 19.91
C ASP A 54 9.63 -12.03 18.84
N ALA A 55 9.51 -13.10 18.05
CA ALA A 55 10.40 -13.35 16.93
C ALA A 55 10.30 -12.25 15.86
N TYR A 56 9.09 -11.81 15.50
CA TYR A 56 8.88 -10.70 14.56
C TYR A 56 9.47 -9.38 15.09
N ARG A 57 9.31 -9.08 16.39
CA ARG A 57 9.90 -7.89 17.02
C ARG A 57 11.42 -7.89 16.92
N LYS A 58 12.06 -9.00 17.31
CA LYS A 58 13.52 -9.13 17.22
C LYS A 58 14.02 -8.94 15.78
N ARG A 59 13.34 -9.54 14.81
CA ARG A 59 13.68 -9.37 13.38
C ARG A 59 13.46 -7.93 12.91
N GLY A 60 12.44 -7.24 13.42
CA GLY A 60 12.22 -5.82 13.15
C GLY A 60 13.36 -4.95 13.65
N GLU A 61 13.85 -5.21 14.87
CA GLU A 61 15.02 -4.53 15.45
C GLU A 61 16.29 -4.80 14.63
N GLU A 62 16.52 -6.04 14.19
CA GLU A 62 17.64 -6.40 13.31
C GLU A 62 17.59 -5.61 11.99
N TRP A 63 16.41 -5.51 11.36
CA TRP A 63 16.25 -4.78 10.11
C TRP A 63 16.33 -3.26 10.28
N ALA A 64 15.92 -2.72 11.41
CA ALA A 64 16.10 -1.30 11.72
C ALA A 64 17.59 -0.92 11.75
N ILE A 65 18.44 -1.78 12.32
CA ILE A 65 19.90 -1.58 12.32
C ILE A 65 20.44 -1.66 10.89
N ILE A 66 20.07 -2.70 10.13
CA ILE A 66 20.49 -2.84 8.72
C ILE A 66 20.10 -1.63 7.89
N ASN A 67 18.88 -1.11 8.06
CA ASN A 67 18.40 0.05 7.32
C ASN A 67 19.08 1.35 7.76
N ALA A 68 19.45 1.49 9.04
CA ALA A 68 20.26 2.60 9.51
C ALA A 68 21.62 2.61 8.80
N ASP A 69 22.34 1.48 8.80
CA ASP A 69 23.63 1.33 8.11
C ASP A 69 23.52 1.62 6.60
N ARG A 70 22.47 1.09 5.96
CA ARG A 70 22.19 1.36 4.53
C ARG A 70 21.91 2.84 4.28
N GLY A 71 21.24 3.51 5.22
CA GLY A 71 20.97 4.94 5.19
C GLY A 71 22.26 5.75 5.25
N GLU A 72 23.17 5.39 6.14
CA GLU A 72 24.48 6.07 6.31
C GLU A 72 25.34 5.99 5.04
N VAL A 73 25.32 4.84 4.35
CA VAL A 73 26.10 4.66 3.10
C VAL A 73 25.31 4.98 1.83
N GLY A 74 24.09 5.54 1.95
CA GLY A 74 23.30 6.03 0.82
C GLY A 74 22.70 4.93 -0.09
N VAL A 75 22.56 3.70 0.43
CA VAL A 75 22.00 2.54 -0.30
C VAL A 75 20.67 2.06 0.27
N LEU A 76 20.01 2.89 1.08
CA LEU A 76 18.68 2.58 1.63
C LEU A 76 17.65 2.45 0.50
N GLY A 77 17.01 1.30 0.45
CA GLY A 77 15.99 0.97 -0.55
C GLY A 77 14.64 0.67 0.08
N VAL A 78 13.60 0.73 -0.77
CA VAL A 78 12.23 0.36 -0.41
C VAL A 78 12.14 -1.11 0.02
N ASP A 79 13.00 -1.98 -0.49
CA ASP A 79 13.11 -3.39 -0.09
C ASP A 79 13.36 -3.54 1.41
N GLY A 80 14.38 -2.86 1.93
CA GLY A 80 14.75 -2.91 3.35
C GLY A 80 13.67 -2.30 4.23
N LEU A 81 13.10 -1.16 3.81
CA LEU A 81 11.99 -0.52 4.52
C LEU A 81 10.74 -1.40 4.58
N ALA A 82 10.41 -2.10 3.49
CA ALA A 82 9.25 -2.98 3.44
C ALA A 82 9.44 -4.17 4.39
N ILE A 83 10.64 -4.73 4.47
CA ILE A 83 10.94 -5.85 5.36
C ILE A 83 10.87 -5.41 6.82
N GLU A 84 11.49 -4.28 7.19
CA GLU A 84 11.41 -3.72 8.54
C GLU A 84 9.95 -3.47 8.96
N VAL A 85 9.17 -2.81 8.10
CA VAL A 85 7.77 -2.47 8.39
C VAL A 85 6.90 -3.72 8.48
N ALA A 86 7.17 -4.75 7.68
CA ALA A 86 6.47 -6.03 7.78
C ALA A 86 6.76 -6.72 9.12
N PHE A 87 8.02 -6.78 9.56
CA PHE A 87 8.38 -7.34 10.86
C PHE A 87 7.75 -6.54 12.01
N ALA A 88 7.81 -5.20 11.95
CA ALA A 88 7.16 -4.34 12.93
C ALA A 88 5.64 -4.54 12.98
N ALA A 89 4.98 -4.75 11.84
CA ALA A 89 3.54 -5.01 11.77
C ALA A 89 3.17 -6.32 12.48
N PHE A 90 3.88 -7.41 12.19
CA PHE A 90 3.61 -8.72 12.79
C PHE A 90 4.13 -8.85 14.23
N GLY A 91 4.99 -7.92 14.68
CA GLY A 91 5.42 -7.78 16.08
C GLY A 91 4.44 -6.98 16.97
N GLY A 92 3.31 -6.53 16.42
CA GLY A 92 2.27 -5.83 17.18
C GLY A 92 1.59 -6.73 18.21
N ARG A 93 1.31 -6.20 19.40
CA ARG A 93 0.67 -6.92 20.52
C ARG A 93 -0.85 -6.92 20.43
N THR A 94 -1.42 -6.04 19.61
CA THR A 94 -2.87 -5.90 19.43
C THR A 94 -3.25 -5.96 17.96
N PRO A 95 -4.47 -6.40 17.62
CA PRO A 95 -4.96 -6.36 16.24
C PRO A 95 -4.88 -4.96 15.62
N GLU A 96 -5.07 -3.90 16.41
CA GLU A 96 -4.98 -2.52 15.94
C GLU A 96 -3.53 -2.11 15.61
N GLU A 97 -2.55 -2.54 16.42
CA GLU A 97 -1.13 -2.33 16.11
C GLU A 97 -0.73 -3.06 14.82
N ILE A 98 -1.14 -4.33 14.69
CA ILE A 98 -0.90 -5.13 13.48
C ILE A 98 -1.53 -4.46 12.27
N ARG A 99 -2.80 -4.05 12.37
CA ARG A 99 -3.52 -3.35 11.29
C ARG A 99 -2.82 -2.06 10.88
N LYS A 100 -2.40 -1.22 11.84
CA LYS A 100 -1.65 0.01 11.56
C LYS A 100 -0.33 -0.28 10.83
N GLY A 101 0.40 -1.31 11.26
CA GLY A 101 1.62 -1.77 10.60
C GLY A 101 1.37 -2.23 9.16
N LEU A 102 0.34 -3.05 8.94
CA LEU A 102 -0.05 -3.52 7.61
C LEU A 102 -0.49 -2.37 6.69
N VAL A 103 -1.19 -1.36 7.21
CA VAL A 103 -1.52 -0.14 6.46
C VAL A 103 -0.26 0.63 6.08
N ARG A 104 0.73 0.74 6.97
CA ARG A 104 2.04 1.35 6.64
C ARG A 104 2.75 0.58 5.55
N LEU A 105 2.79 -0.76 5.64
CA LEU A 105 3.37 -1.61 4.61
C LEU A 105 2.69 -1.42 3.25
N ALA A 106 1.35 -1.43 3.23
CA ALA A 106 0.57 -1.18 2.02
C ALA A 106 0.86 0.22 1.44
N SER A 107 0.95 1.24 2.30
CA SER A 107 1.25 2.61 1.86
C SER A 107 2.64 2.73 1.23
N LEU A 108 3.64 2.03 1.77
CA LEU A 108 4.99 1.99 1.21
C LEU A 108 4.98 1.32 -0.17
N ALA A 109 4.29 0.18 -0.30
CA ALA A 109 4.16 -0.53 -1.57
C ALA A 109 3.47 0.33 -2.64
N VAL A 110 2.37 1.01 -2.29
CA VAL A 110 1.65 1.92 -3.20
C VAL A 110 2.53 3.10 -3.62
N ALA A 111 3.28 3.69 -2.68
CA ALA A 111 4.21 4.77 -3.00
C ALA A 111 5.33 4.31 -3.94
N ALA A 112 5.85 3.10 -3.73
CA ALA A 112 6.89 2.50 -4.57
C ALA A 112 6.39 2.24 -6.01
N ILE A 113 5.16 1.73 -6.16
CA ILE A 113 4.51 1.60 -7.47
C ILE A 113 4.40 2.98 -8.14
N GLY A 114 3.96 4.00 -7.40
CA GLY A 114 3.90 5.37 -7.89
C GLY A 114 5.26 5.91 -8.38
N GLN A 115 6.36 5.56 -7.71
CA GLN A 115 7.71 5.90 -8.18
C GLN A 115 8.09 5.15 -9.47
N ILE A 116 7.74 3.87 -9.58
CA ILE A 116 7.99 3.05 -10.78
C ILE A 116 7.22 3.61 -11.99
N ASP A 117 5.96 3.97 -11.80
CA ASP A 117 5.12 4.49 -12.87
C ASP A 117 5.46 5.94 -13.22
N GLY A 118 5.85 6.75 -12.22
CA GLY A 118 6.27 8.14 -12.40
C GLY A 118 7.68 8.30 -12.97
N GLY A 119 8.58 7.35 -12.71
CA GLY A 119 9.96 7.31 -13.21
C GLY A 119 10.08 6.84 -14.68
N ARG A 120 8.97 6.43 -15.30
CA ARG A 120 8.88 5.99 -16.70
C ARG A 120 8.65 7.17 -17.66
N LYS A 121 9.37 8.28 -17.46
CA LYS A 121 9.38 9.45 -18.36
C LYS A 121 10.63 9.51 -19.21
#